data_AF-Q8E4P8-F1
#
_entry.id   AF-Q8E4P8-F1
#
_cell.length_a   1.000
_cell.length_b   1.000
_cell.length_c   1.000
_cell.angle_alpha   90.00
_cell.angle_beta   90.00
_cell.angle_gamma   90.00
#
_symmetry.space_group_name_H-M   'P 1'
#
loop_
_entity.id
_entity.type
_entity.pdbx_description
1 polymer ?
#
loop_
_entity_poly.entity_id
_entity_poly.type
_entity_poly.pdbx_seq_one_letter_code
_entity_poly.pdbx_strand_id
1 'polypeptide(L)'
;MNHDMLLRMLRATIPRDKNTIESFLRYQADHFDEDWESLLSHFLDDRGQRTPPIQFVQFETDISAFVKASPYESVHDLLSYTRAFGQEGLQKLTKLTQEEENLVIEVALFNLATRFQLLDNQNSYQSISLSSLLEKGKTANLVNVYRVANNLSDRISRDIEQFLLSYEPEIKEKKEAIEEAISFRPEEALLVAYKGE
;
A
#
# COMPACT_ATOMS: atom_id res chain seq x y z
N MET A 1 30.48 -13.27 41.11
CA MET A 1 29.52 -12.22 40.68
C MET A 1 29.45 -11.17 41.78
N ASN A 2 29.76 -9.90 41.49
CA ASN A 2 29.85 -8.84 42.51
C ASN A 2 28.43 -8.34 42.91
N HIS A 3 28.22 -8.03 44.19
CA HIS A 3 26.94 -7.56 44.77
C HIS A 3 26.38 -6.34 44.03
N ASP A 4 27.26 -5.42 43.64
CA ASP A 4 26.89 -4.21 42.92
C ASP A 4 26.35 -4.49 41.50
N MET A 5 26.85 -5.56 40.87
CA MET A 5 26.38 -6.01 39.56
C MET A 5 25.00 -6.68 39.65
N LEU A 6 24.73 -7.44 40.71
CA LEU A 6 23.42 -8.04 40.98
C LEU A 6 22.36 -6.96 41.25
N LEU A 7 22.68 -5.93 42.03
CA LEU A 7 21.77 -4.82 42.32
C LEU A 7 21.41 -4.03 41.05
N ARG A 8 22.38 -3.83 40.15
CA ARG A 8 22.14 -3.17 38.86
C ARG A 8 21.29 -4.03 37.91
N MET A 9 21.42 -5.35 37.96
CA MET A 9 20.55 -6.28 37.22
C MET A 9 19.11 -6.25 37.74
N LEU A 10 18.91 -6.25 39.06
CA LEU A 10 17.60 -6.20 39.71
C LEU A 10 16.87 -4.86 39.48
N ARG A 11 17.62 -3.75 39.38
CA ARG A 11 17.08 -2.41 39.11
C ARG A 11 16.87 -2.10 37.62
N ALA A 12 17.15 -3.06 36.73
CA ALA A 12 17.08 -2.90 35.28
C ALA A 12 17.90 -1.71 34.71
N THR A 13 18.99 -1.32 35.38
CA THR A 13 19.84 -0.18 34.97
C THR A 13 21.04 -0.58 34.11
N ILE A 14 21.16 -1.86 33.75
CA ILE A 14 22.12 -2.35 32.76
C ILE A 14 21.39 -2.47 31.41
N PRO A 15 21.90 -1.87 30.33
CA PRO A 15 21.37 -2.10 28.99
C PRO A 15 21.44 -3.61 28.68
N ARG A 16 20.27 -4.25 28.56
CA ARG A 16 20.19 -5.66 28.16
C ARG A 16 20.32 -5.73 26.65
N ASP A 17 21.04 -6.74 26.14
CA ASP A 17 21.08 -6.99 24.71
C ASP A 17 19.70 -7.38 24.17
N LYS A 18 19.50 -7.21 22.86
CA LYS A 18 18.21 -7.40 22.19
C LYS A 18 17.70 -8.84 22.33
N ASN A 19 18.59 -9.84 22.26
CA ASN A 19 18.24 -11.26 22.37
C ASN A 19 17.75 -11.63 23.78
N THR A 20 18.36 -11.04 24.81
CA THR A 20 17.94 -11.23 26.21
C THR A 20 16.58 -10.59 26.48
N ILE A 21 16.32 -9.43 25.86
CA ILE A 21 15.02 -8.76 25.95
C ILE A 21 13.93 -9.60 25.28
N GLU A 22 14.17 -10.08 24.06
CA GLU A 22 13.20 -10.93 23.35
C GLU A 22 12.91 -12.21 24.12
N SER A 23 13.96 -12.90 24.59
CA SER A 23 13.81 -14.13 25.38
C SER A 23 13.00 -13.90 26.66
N PHE A 24 13.17 -12.74 27.30
CA PHE A 24 12.41 -12.36 28.49
C PHE A 24 10.94 -12.09 28.18
N LEU A 25 10.64 -11.36 27.10
CA LEU A 25 9.25 -11.08 26.68
C LEU A 25 8.52 -12.37 26.26
N ARG A 26 9.21 -13.28 25.56
CA ARG A 26 8.64 -14.60 25.20
C ARG A 26 8.35 -15.44 26.43
N TYR A 27 9.30 -15.47 27.38
CA TYR A 27 9.09 -16.14 28.66
C TYR A 27 7.89 -15.57 29.41
N GLN A 28 7.70 -14.24 29.40
CA GLN A 28 6.53 -13.62 30.02
C GLN A 28 5.22 -14.03 29.33
N ALA A 29 5.18 -14.01 28.00
CA ALA A 29 4.00 -14.41 27.23
C ALA A 29 3.60 -15.87 27.47
N ASP A 30 4.56 -16.75 27.70
CA ASP A 30 4.32 -18.17 27.95
C ASP A 30 3.88 -18.48 29.40
N HIS A 31 4.12 -17.56 30.35
CA HIS A 31 3.99 -17.85 31.79
C HIS A 31 3.12 -16.85 32.57
N PHE A 32 2.64 -15.76 31.95
CA PHE A 32 1.78 -14.75 32.56
C PHE A 32 0.55 -14.47 31.69
N ASP A 33 -0.45 -13.79 32.27
CA ASP A 33 -1.77 -13.52 31.64
C ASP A 33 -1.75 -12.46 30.52
N GLU A 34 -0.57 -12.07 30.04
CA GLU A 34 -0.40 -11.06 29.01
C GLU A 34 0.18 -11.69 27.75
N ASP A 35 -0.51 -11.54 26.62
CA ASP A 35 -0.07 -12.13 25.36
C ASP A 35 1.16 -11.42 24.78
N TRP A 36 1.83 -12.11 23.87
CA TRP A 36 3.04 -11.64 23.19
C TRP A 36 2.85 -10.28 22.51
N GLU A 37 1.68 -10.00 21.95
CA GLU A 37 1.39 -8.79 21.19
C GLU A 37 1.25 -7.58 22.13
N SER A 38 0.58 -7.76 23.26
CA SER A 38 0.39 -6.78 24.32
C SER A 38 1.71 -6.43 25.02
N LEU A 39 2.51 -7.45 25.38
CA LEU A 39 3.83 -7.28 25.99
C LEU A 39 4.79 -6.50 25.08
N LEU A 40 4.77 -6.80 23.78
CA LEU A 40 5.60 -6.12 22.79
C LEU A 40 5.16 -4.67 22.60
N SER A 41 3.85 -4.43 22.54
CA SER A 41 3.26 -3.09 22.45
C SER A 41 3.70 -2.20 23.61
N HIS A 42 3.53 -2.66 24.85
CA HIS A 42 3.96 -1.93 26.06
C HIS A 42 5.48 -1.70 26.08
N PHE A 43 6.28 -2.68 25.69
CA PHE A 43 7.73 -2.54 25.65
C PHE A 43 8.21 -1.44 24.68
N LEU A 44 7.55 -1.29 23.54
CA LEU A 44 7.85 -0.25 22.54
C LEU A 44 7.37 1.13 23.00
N ASP A 45 6.23 1.19 23.68
CA ASP A 45 5.68 2.42 24.27
C ASP A 45 6.57 2.98 25.38
N ASP A 46 6.99 2.14 26.32
CA ASP A 46 7.84 2.52 27.46
C ASP A 46 9.21 3.06 27.05
N ARG A 47 9.70 2.68 25.86
CA ARG A 47 10.98 3.15 25.32
C ARG A 47 10.85 4.26 24.29
N GLY A 48 9.63 4.74 24.00
CA GLY A 48 9.37 5.72 22.95
C GLY A 48 9.84 5.24 21.56
N GLN A 49 9.88 3.92 21.34
CA GLN A 49 10.40 3.28 20.13
C GLN A 49 9.31 2.85 19.15
N ARG A 50 8.04 3.20 19.38
CA ARG A 50 7.07 3.19 18.30
C ARG A 50 7.55 4.15 17.22
N THR A 51 8.10 3.62 16.14
CA THR A 51 7.93 4.26 14.84
C THR A 51 6.43 4.47 14.68
N PRO A 52 5.94 5.70 14.44
CA PRO A 52 4.52 5.90 14.17
C PRO A 52 4.12 4.89 13.09
N PRO A 53 2.91 4.29 13.16
CA PRO A 53 2.48 3.34 12.14
C PRO A 53 2.77 3.99 10.80
N ILE A 54 3.66 3.38 10.01
CA ILE A 54 3.94 3.84 8.67
C ILE A 54 2.59 3.73 7.98
N GLN A 55 1.94 4.87 7.72
CA GLN A 55 0.75 4.91 6.90
C GLN A 55 1.22 4.50 5.50
N PHE A 56 1.17 3.20 5.21
CA PHE A 56 1.31 2.71 3.85
C PHE A 56 0.04 3.16 3.13
N VAL A 57 0.14 4.22 2.33
CA VAL A 57 -0.88 4.59 1.34
C VAL A 57 -0.93 3.43 0.35
N GLN A 58 -1.81 2.47 0.59
CA GLN A 58 -2.07 1.39 -0.35
C GLN A 58 -3.06 1.94 -1.37
N PHE A 59 -2.55 2.52 -2.45
CA PHE A 59 -3.40 3.11 -3.51
C PHE A 59 -4.48 2.15 -3.98
N GLU A 60 -4.24 0.84 -4.06
CA GLU A 60 -5.29 -0.14 -4.39
C GLU A 60 -6.45 -0.14 -3.38
N THR A 61 -6.15 -0.07 -2.09
CA THR A 61 -7.14 0.00 -1.00
C THR A 61 -7.90 1.32 -1.04
N ASP A 62 -7.19 2.42 -1.27
CA ASP A 62 -7.78 3.77 -1.29
C ASP A 62 -8.65 4.00 -2.54
N ILE A 63 -8.22 3.50 -3.69
CA ILE A 63 -9.01 3.48 -4.92
C ILE A 63 -10.23 2.56 -4.76
N SER A 64 -10.09 1.42 -4.08
CA SER A 64 -11.23 0.56 -3.78
C SER A 64 -12.24 1.27 -2.86
N ALA A 65 -11.78 2.05 -1.89
CA ALA A 65 -12.63 2.86 -1.03
C ALA A 65 -13.33 3.97 -1.81
N PHE A 66 -12.61 4.67 -2.71
CA PHE A 66 -13.18 5.64 -3.62
C PHE A 66 -14.31 5.04 -4.47
N VAL A 67 -14.06 3.89 -5.10
CA VAL A 67 -15.04 3.18 -5.92
C VAL A 67 -16.26 2.77 -5.10
N LYS A 68 -16.08 2.32 -3.85
CA LYS A 68 -17.21 1.99 -2.95
C LYS A 68 -18.03 3.21 -2.55
N ALA A 69 -17.41 4.38 -2.46
CA ALA A 69 -18.08 5.65 -2.15
C ALA A 69 -18.75 6.29 -3.39
N SER A 70 -18.61 5.67 -4.57
CA SER A 70 -19.20 6.13 -5.83
C SER A 70 -20.72 6.32 -5.72
N PRO A 71 -21.28 7.39 -6.32
CA PRO A 71 -22.73 7.60 -6.38
C PRO A 71 -23.43 6.68 -7.40
N TYR A 72 -22.69 5.94 -8.22
CA TYR A 72 -23.24 5.06 -9.26
C TYR A 72 -23.50 3.64 -8.73
N GLU A 73 -24.74 3.15 -8.82
CA GLU A 73 -25.15 1.83 -8.31
C GLU A 73 -24.45 0.65 -9.00
N SER A 74 -24.08 0.78 -10.28
CA SER A 74 -23.47 -0.28 -11.09
C SER A 74 -21.93 -0.31 -11.03
N VAL A 75 -21.33 0.44 -10.10
CA VAL A 75 -19.88 0.58 -10.01
C VAL A 75 -19.31 -0.34 -8.95
N HIS A 76 -18.34 -1.16 -9.35
CA HIS A 76 -17.68 -2.15 -8.49
C HIS A 76 -16.15 -2.09 -8.58
N ASP A 77 -15.61 -1.41 -9.60
CA ASP A 77 -14.19 -1.22 -9.83
C ASP A 77 -13.92 0.11 -10.58
N LEU A 78 -12.65 0.45 -10.75
CA LEU A 78 -12.26 1.68 -11.44
C LEU A 78 -12.71 1.70 -12.91
N LEU A 79 -12.81 0.54 -13.57
CA LEU A 79 -13.29 0.43 -14.94
C LEU A 79 -14.78 0.78 -15.06
N SER A 80 -15.62 0.18 -14.23
CA SER A 80 -17.05 0.48 -14.18
C SER A 80 -17.30 1.93 -13.78
N TYR A 81 -16.51 2.49 -12.85
CA TYR A 81 -16.55 3.93 -12.54
C TYR A 81 -16.22 4.77 -13.77
N THR A 82 -15.11 4.45 -14.46
CA THR A 82 -14.65 5.20 -15.65
C THR A 82 -15.71 5.17 -16.76
N ARG A 83 -16.37 4.02 -16.95
CA ARG A 83 -17.50 3.88 -17.89
C ARG A 83 -18.69 4.74 -17.47
N ALA A 84 -19.16 4.60 -16.23
CA ALA A 84 -20.33 5.33 -15.73
C ALA A 84 -20.11 6.84 -15.79
N PHE A 85 -18.94 7.31 -15.35
CA PHE A 85 -18.57 8.72 -15.38
C PHE A 85 -18.46 9.26 -16.81
N GLY A 86 -17.87 8.49 -17.72
CA GLY A 86 -17.66 8.89 -19.12
C GLY A 86 -18.93 8.85 -19.98
N GLN A 87 -19.91 8.02 -19.63
CA GLN A 87 -21.04 7.66 -20.49
C GLN A 87 -21.79 8.87 -21.05
N GLU A 88 -22.26 9.78 -20.18
CA GLU A 88 -23.04 10.94 -20.62
C GLU A 88 -22.21 11.89 -21.52
N GLY A 89 -20.91 12.00 -21.24
CA GLY A 89 -19.98 12.82 -22.03
C GLY A 89 -19.74 12.21 -23.41
N LEU A 90 -19.51 10.90 -23.47
CA LEU A 90 -19.27 10.17 -24.72
C LEU A 90 -20.50 10.15 -25.63
N GLN A 91 -21.69 9.95 -25.08
CA GLN A 91 -22.95 9.97 -25.85
C GLN A 91 -23.22 11.30 -26.57
N LYS A 92 -22.65 12.41 -26.09
CA LYS A 92 -22.76 13.73 -26.73
C LYS A 92 -21.78 13.90 -27.91
N LEU A 93 -20.80 13.01 -28.07
CA LEU A 93 -19.80 13.09 -29.13
C LEU A 93 -20.32 12.43 -30.40
N THR A 94 -20.61 13.22 -31.43
CA THR A 94 -21.08 12.71 -32.73
C THR A 94 -19.95 12.17 -33.63
N LYS A 95 -18.72 12.12 -33.13
CA LYS A 95 -17.51 11.90 -33.94
C LYS A 95 -16.76 10.60 -33.63
N LEU A 96 -17.18 9.83 -32.64
CA LEU A 96 -16.52 8.58 -32.26
C LEU A 96 -17.39 7.40 -32.67
N THR A 97 -16.77 6.33 -33.18
CA THR A 97 -17.44 5.03 -33.31
C THR A 97 -17.53 4.36 -31.94
N GLN A 98 -18.34 3.30 -31.83
CA GLN A 98 -18.47 2.55 -30.58
C GLN A 98 -17.13 1.94 -30.13
N GLU A 99 -16.31 1.48 -31.08
CA GLU A 99 -14.95 0.98 -30.82
C GLU A 99 -14.04 2.08 -30.30
N GLU A 100 -14.14 3.29 -30.86
CA GLU A 100 -13.37 4.44 -30.40
C GLU A 100 -13.81 4.92 -29.01
N GLU A 101 -15.11 4.89 -28.70
CA GLU A 101 -15.60 5.15 -27.34
C GLU A 101 -15.04 4.14 -26.33
N ASN A 102 -15.02 2.85 -26.68
CA ASN A 102 -14.42 1.82 -25.84
C ASN A 102 -12.92 2.06 -25.67
N LEU A 103 -12.22 2.44 -26.74
CA LEU A 103 -10.80 2.77 -26.67
C LEU A 103 -10.53 4.01 -25.81
N VAL A 104 -11.42 5.02 -25.83
CA VAL A 104 -11.34 6.17 -24.92
C VAL A 104 -11.39 5.73 -23.47
N ILE A 105 -12.31 4.83 -23.11
CA ILE A 105 -12.41 4.29 -21.75
C ILE A 105 -11.14 3.54 -21.37
N GLU A 106 -10.64 2.66 -22.23
CA GLU A 106 -9.44 1.87 -21.93
C GLU A 106 -8.18 2.72 -21.80
N VAL A 107 -7.99 3.72 -22.66
CA VAL A 107 -6.87 4.67 -22.56
C VAL A 107 -7.00 5.52 -21.29
N ALA A 108 -8.20 6.03 -20.97
CA ALA A 108 -8.42 6.79 -19.74
C ALA A 108 -8.12 5.96 -18.49
N LEU A 109 -8.55 4.70 -18.49
CA LEU A 109 -8.28 3.76 -17.39
C LEU A 109 -6.79 3.45 -17.26
N PHE A 110 -6.09 3.24 -18.38
CA PHE A 110 -4.63 3.00 -18.36
C PHE A 110 -3.86 4.22 -17.86
N ASN A 111 -4.30 5.44 -18.24
CA ASN A 111 -3.73 6.69 -17.71
C ASN A 111 -3.91 6.80 -16.19
N LEU A 112 -5.11 6.49 -15.69
CA LEU A 112 -5.40 6.48 -14.25
C LEU A 112 -4.55 5.43 -13.53
N ALA A 113 -4.49 4.20 -14.06
CA ALA A 113 -3.70 3.13 -13.48
C ALA A 113 -2.20 3.47 -13.43
N THR A 114 -1.68 4.13 -14.47
CA THR A 114 -0.30 4.64 -14.47
C THR A 114 -0.11 5.72 -13.40
N ARG A 115 -1.02 6.71 -13.32
CA ARG A 115 -0.93 7.84 -12.36
C ARG A 115 -0.99 7.38 -10.92
N PHE A 116 -1.87 6.43 -10.61
CA PHE A 116 -2.09 5.91 -9.27
C PHE A 116 -1.29 4.63 -8.97
N GLN A 117 -0.31 4.29 -9.82
CA GLN A 117 0.60 3.15 -9.64
C GLN A 117 -0.13 1.81 -9.42
N LEU A 118 -1.19 1.57 -10.19
CA LEU A 118 -2.04 0.38 -10.11
C LEU A 118 -1.64 -0.71 -11.12
N LEU A 119 -0.59 -0.49 -11.92
CA LEU A 119 -0.15 -1.47 -12.91
C LEU A 119 0.44 -2.70 -12.21
N ASP A 120 0.12 -3.89 -12.73
CA ASP A 120 0.71 -5.14 -12.30
C ASP A 120 2.19 -5.27 -12.75
N ASN A 121 2.81 -6.39 -12.37
CA ASN A 121 4.19 -6.71 -12.78
C ASN A 121 4.38 -6.88 -14.30
N GLN A 122 3.30 -7.00 -15.07
CA GLN A 122 3.29 -7.06 -16.53
C GLN A 122 3.01 -5.68 -17.15
N ASN A 123 3.03 -4.60 -16.37
CA ASN A 123 2.66 -3.24 -16.78
C ASN A 123 1.25 -3.15 -17.36
N SER A 124 0.32 -3.92 -16.79
CA SER A 124 -1.05 -4.01 -17.23
C SER A 124 -2.02 -3.68 -16.09
N TYR A 125 -3.24 -3.26 -16.43
CA TYR A 125 -4.34 -3.11 -15.49
C TYR A 125 -5.60 -3.73 -16.08
N GLN A 126 -6.18 -4.73 -15.40
CA GLN A 126 -7.35 -5.47 -15.90
C GLN A 126 -7.20 -5.92 -17.37
N SER A 127 -6.05 -6.51 -17.71
CA SER A 127 -5.66 -6.93 -19.07
C SER A 127 -5.45 -5.81 -20.10
N ILE A 128 -5.51 -4.54 -19.69
CA ILE A 128 -5.15 -3.38 -20.53
C ILE A 128 -3.67 -3.08 -20.35
N SER A 129 -2.93 -3.16 -21.45
CA SER A 129 -1.51 -2.84 -21.54
C SER A 129 -1.23 -1.84 -22.65
N LEU A 130 -0.07 -1.16 -22.60
CA LEU A 130 0.37 -0.28 -23.68
C LEU A 130 0.35 -0.98 -25.06
N SER A 131 0.82 -2.24 -25.12
CA SER A 131 0.81 -3.00 -26.38
C SER A 131 -0.61 -3.27 -26.89
N SER A 132 -1.54 -3.63 -26.00
CA SER A 132 -2.95 -3.85 -26.39
C SER A 132 -3.62 -2.56 -26.91
N LEU A 133 -3.31 -1.41 -26.30
CA LEU A 133 -3.84 -0.11 -26.72
C LEU A 133 -3.26 0.32 -28.07
N LEU A 134 -1.97 0.07 -28.31
CA LEU A 134 -1.33 0.34 -29.59
C LEU A 134 -1.94 -0.48 -30.72
N GLU A 135 -2.25 -1.76 -30.49
CA GLU A 135 -2.91 -2.61 -31.49
C GLU A 135 -4.33 -2.10 -31.81
N LYS A 136 -5.16 -1.83 -30.79
CA LYS A 136 -6.51 -1.28 -30.98
C LYS A 136 -6.49 0.11 -31.63
N GLY A 137 -5.43 0.88 -31.37
CA GLY A 137 -5.22 2.20 -31.91
C GLY A 137 -4.94 2.26 -33.42
N LYS A 138 -4.52 1.15 -34.05
CA LYS A 138 -4.17 1.12 -35.48
C LYS A 138 -5.35 1.44 -36.41
N THR A 139 -6.58 1.17 -35.98
CA THR A 139 -7.79 1.37 -36.78
C THR A 139 -8.63 2.56 -36.32
N ALA A 140 -8.14 3.35 -35.36
CA ALA A 140 -8.91 4.42 -34.70
C ALA A 140 -8.38 5.83 -35.04
N ASN A 141 -9.23 6.85 -34.89
CA ASN A 141 -8.82 8.25 -34.89
C ASN A 141 -8.15 8.61 -33.56
N LEU A 142 -6.87 8.26 -33.45
CA LEU A 142 -6.07 8.43 -32.23
C LEU A 142 -6.06 9.86 -31.67
N VAL A 143 -6.11 10.88 -32.54
CA VAL A 143 -6.10 12.29 -32.08
C VAL A 143 -7.34 12.60 -31.25
N ASN A 144 -8.53 12.17 -31.71
CA ASN A 144 -9.76 12.38 -30.96
C ASN A 144 -9.82 11.49 -29.72
N VAL A 145 -9.43 10.22 -29.85
CA VAL A 145 -9.43 9.25 -28.74
C VAL A 145 -8.53 9.74 -27.61
N TYR A 146 -7.25 10.04 -27.87
CA TYR A 146 -6.32 10.46 -26.81
C TYR A 146 -6.75 11.77 -26.15
N ARG A 147 -7.26 12.73 -26.92
CA ARG A 147 -7.74 14.00 -26.35
C ARG A 147 -8.89 13.77 -25.37
N VAL A 148 -9.89 12.98 -25.77
CA VAL A 148 -11.05 12.69 -24.92
C VAL A 148 -10.64 11.84 -23.72
N ALA A 149 -9.81 10.82 -23.92
CA ALA A 149 -9.30 9.96 -22.88
C ALA A 149 -8.49 10.72 -21.81
N ASN A 150 -7.59 11.62 -22.23
CA ASN A 150 -6.82 12.46 -21.30
C ASN A 150 -7.74 13.37 -20.48
N ASN A 151 -8.73 14.01 -21.11
CA ASN A 151 -9.69 14.84 -20.38
C ASN A 151 -10.53 14.03 -19.39
N LEU A 152 -10.96 12.83 -19.78
CA LEU A 152 -11.70 11.91 -18.94
C LEU A 152 -10.85 11.48 -17.73
N SER A 153 -9.61 11.04 -17.95
CA SER A 153 -8.70 10.65 -16.87
C SER A 153 -8.36 11.81 -15.94
N ASP A 154 -8.19 13.04 -16.46
CA ASP A 154 -7.90 14.22 -15.64
C ASP A 154 -9.08 14.60 -14.73
N ARG A 155 -10.32 14.39 -15.19
CA ARG A 155 -11.52 14.65 -14.39
C ARG A 155 -11.67 13.59 -13.29
N ILE A 156 -11.56 12.31 -13.65
CA ILE A 156 -11.64 11.22 -12.68
C ILE A 156 -10.50 11.31 -11.66
N SER A 157 -9.29 11.67 -12.09
CA SER A 157 -8.15 11.87 -11.19
C SER A 157 -8.43 12.94 -10.14
N ARG A 158 -9.13 14.02 -10.49
CA ARG A 158 -9.52 15.06 -9.53
C ARG A 158 -10.56 14.56 -8.54
N ASP A 159 -11.53 13.76 -8.99
CA ASP A 159 -12.52 13.14 -8.08
C ASP A 159 -11.82 12.23 -7.06
N ILE A 160 -10.89 11.40 -7.52
CA ILE A 160 -10.08 10.53 -6.66
C ILE A 160 -9.25 11.38 -5.69
N GLU A 161 -8.47 12.34 -6.17
CA GLU A 161 -7.64 13.20 -5.32
C GLU A 161 -8.49 13.94 -4.28
N GLN A 162 -9.65 14.47 -4.66
CA GLN A 162 -10.58 15.14 -3.76
C GLN A 162 -11.12 14.20 -2.68
N PHE A 163 -11.45 12.96 -3.05
CA PHE A 163 -11.85 11.93 -2.09
C PHE A 163 -10.71 11.64 -1.10
N LEU A 164 -9.50 11.38 -1.61
CA LEU A 164 -8.31 11.06 -0.82
C LEU A 164 -7.92 12.16 0.18
N LEU A 165 -8.18 13.43 -0.13
CA LEU A 165 -7.93 14.55 0.79
C LEU A 165 -8.74 14.49 2.09
N SER A 166 -9.88 13.81 2.08
CA SER A 166 -10.80 13.69 3.23
C SER A 166 -10.99 12.26 3.71
N TYR A 167 -10.43 11.28 3.00
CA TYR A 167 -10.55 9.88 3.32
C TYR A 167 -9.58 9.53 4.45
N GLU A 168 -10.13 9.08 5.58
CA GLU A 168 -9.35 8.45 6.64
C GLU A 168 -9.30 6.95 6.34
N PRO A 169 -8.11 6.41 5.99
CA PRO A 169 -8.00 4.98 5.71
C PRO A 169 -8.32 4.18 6.97
N GLU A 170 -9.10 3.11 6.82
CA GLU A 170 -9.26 2.12 7.88
C GLU A 170 -7.86 1.62 8.27
N ILE A 171 -7.43 1.92 9.51
CA ILE A 171 -6.18 1.41 10.06
C ILE A 171 -6.35 -0.10 10.18
N LYS A 172 -5.95 -0.84 9.15
CA LYS A 172 -5.65 -2.25 9.29
C LYS A 172 -4.32 -2.31 10.00
N GLU A 173 -4.34 -2.65 11.29
CA GLU A 173 -3.14 -3.07 12.00
C GLU A 173 -2.54 -4.25 11.23
N LYS A 174 -1.56 -3.95 10.38
CA LYS A 174 -0.86 -4.97 9.64
C LYS A 174 0.05 -5.66 10.64
N LYS A 175 -0.40 -6.78 11.23
CA LYS A 175 0.45 -7.67 12.05
C LYS A 175 1.80 -7.95 11.37
N GLU A 176 1.82 -8.00 10.03
CA GLU A 176 3.05 -8.19 9.24
C GLU A 176 4.07 -7.04 9.36
N ALA A 177 3.65 -5.78 9.58
CA ALA A 177 4.60 -4.67 9.73
C ALA A 177 5.33 -4.71 11.09
N ILE A 178 4.72 -5.32 12.11
CA ILE A 178 5.33 -5.53 13.42
C ILE A 178 6.35 -6.68 13.34
N GLU A 179 6.02 -7.75 12.60
CA GLU A 179 6.95 -8.86 12.35
C GLU A 179 8.14 -8.47 11.47
N GLU A 180 7.96 -7.63 10.45
CA GLU A 180 9.07 -7.17 9.59
C GLU A 180 9.94 -6.09 10.26
N ALA A 181 9.35 -5.18 11.04
CA ALA A 181 10.11 -4.17 11.78
C ALA A 181 11.02 -4.79 12.87
N ILE A 182 10.68 -5.99 13.35
CA ILE A 182 11.46 -6.71 14.36
C ILE A 182 11.58 -8.20 14.01
N SER A 183 12.04 -8.51 12.81
CA SER A 183 12.84 -9.71 12.61
C SER A 183 14.22 -9.38 13.17
N PHE A 184 14.53 -9.79 14.41
CA PHE A 184 15.92 -9.82 14.91
C PHE A 184 16.72 -10.90 14.16
N ARG A 185 16.93 -10.70 12.86
CA ARG A 185 17.98 -11.43 12.14
C ARG A 185 19.28 -10.97 12.78
N PRO A 186 20.12 -11.90 13.28
CA PRO A 186 21.47 -11.54 13.67
C PRO A 186 22.14 -11.01 12.40
N GLU A 187 22.39 -9.69 12.35
CA GLU A 187 23.32 -9.16 11.37
C GLU A 187 24.65 -9.85 11.61
N GLU A 188 25.02 -10.64 10.61
CA GLU A 188 26.30 -11.24 10.31
C GLU A 188 27.20 -11.56 11.51
N ALA A 189 27.32 -12.85 11.79
CA ALA A 189 28.45 -13.40 12.50
C ALA A 189 29.75 -12.94 11.81
N LEU A 190 30.32 -11.85 12.31
CA LEU A 190 31.73 -11.52 12.13
C LEU A 190 32.53 -12.61 12.87
N LEU A 191 32.72 -13.74 12.19
CA LEU A 191 33.77 -14.71 12.48
C LEU A 191 35.10 -14.02 12.19
N VAL A 192 35.57 -13.22 13.15
CA VAL A 192 36.96 -12.77 13.17
C VAL A 192 37.76 -13.78 13.97
N ALA A 193 38.39 -14.70 13.26
CA ALA A 193 39.37 -15.61 13.83
C ALA A 193 40.70 -14.86 14.07
N TYR A 194 41.13 -14.82 15.33
CA TYR A 194 42.54 -14.72 15.75
C TYR A 194 42.68 -15.67 16.96
N LYS A 195 43.77 -16.39 17.21
CA LYS A 195 45.21 -16.19 17.02
C LYS A 195 45.90 -17.55 17.23
N GLY A 196 47.10 -17.76 16.69
CA GLY A 196 48.01 -18.72 17.32
C GLY A 196 49.28 -19.02 16.52
N GLU A 197 50.34 -18.28 16.85
CA GLU A 197 51.78 -18.58 16.68
C GLU A 197 52.35 -18.95 15.31
#